data_AF-A0A6J5TEB8-F1
#
_entry.id   AF-A0A6J5TEB8-F1
#
_cell.length_a   1.000
_cell.length_b   1.000
_cell.length_c   1.000
_cell.angle_alpha   90.00
_cell.angle_beta   90.00
_cell.angle_gamma   90.00
#
_symmetry.space_group_name_H-M   'P 1'
#
loop_
_entity.id
_entity.type
_entity.pdbx_description
1 polymer ?
#
loop_
_entity_poly.entity_id
_entity_poly.type
_entity_poly.pdbx_seq_one_letter_code
_entity_poly.pdbx_strand_id
1 'polypeptide(L)'
;MGMETRIFLVHMTASLGSKVFVHAKEAGIMSKGYAWITTAGLSTLLHPKMEEAKVTGSMEGVLGVRPYEVGKPKDEDIHLSKFKLGVKRIASRFN
;
A
#
# COMPACT_ATOMS: atom_id res chain seq x y z
N MET A 1 -12.07 9.55 24.04
CA MET A 1 -12.14 9.94 22.61
C MET A 1 -11.98 8.66 21.79
N GLY A 2 -12.95 8.32 20.94
CA GLY A 2 -12.87 7.12 20.10
C GLY A 2 -11.86 7.30 18.97
N MET A 3 -11.20 6.21 18.57
CA MET A 3 -10.27 6.22 17.43
C MET A 3 -11.05 6.42 16.14
N GLU A 4 -10.86 7.56 15.47
CA GLU A 4 -11.45 7.80 14.16
C GLU A 4 -10.66 7.03 13.09
N THR A 5 -11.34 6.19 12.32
CA THR A 5 -10.73 5.41 11.25
C THR A 5 -10.58 6.27 10.00
N ARG A 6 -9.34 6.50 9.56
CA ARG A 6 -9.05 7.24 8.32
C ARG A 6 -8.43 6.34 7.27
N ILE A 7 -9.08 6.25 6.11
CA ILE A 7 -8.64 5.45 4.97
C ILE A 7 -8.45 6.38 3.76
N PHE A 8 -7.26 6.34 3.15
CA PHE A 8 -6.95 7.11 1.95
C PHE A 8 -6.90 6.20 0.72
N LEU A 9 -7.65 6.55 -0.32
CA LEU A 9 -7.52 5.94 -1.65
C LEU A 9 -6.64 6.82 -2.53
N VAL A 10 -5.52 6.28 -3.00
CA VAL A 10 -4.52 7.03 -3.75
C VAL A 10 -4.56 6.62 -5.23
N HIS A 11 -4.98 7.56 -6.06
CA HIS A 11 -4.96 7.47 -7.52
C HIS A 11 -4.09 8.58 -8.10
N MET A 12 -2.82 8.26 -8.35
CA MET A 12 -1.80 9.20 -8.82
C MET A 12 -0.75 8.46 -9.66
N THR A 13 0.09 9.21 -10.38
CA THR A 13 1.30 8.66 -11.00
C THR A 13 2.30 8.21 -9.92
N ALA A 14 3.18 7.26 -10.27
CA ALA A 14 4.18 6.73 -9.34
C ALA A 14 5.12 7.80 -8.77
N SER A 15 5.49 8.80 -9.58
CA SER A 15 6.37 9.90 -9.17
C SER A 15 5.71 10.85 -8.17
N LEU A 16 4.39 11.06 -8.27
CA LEU A 16 3.65 11.91 -7.35
C LEU A 16 3.29 11.14 -6.07
N GLY A 17 2.82 9.89 -6.23
CA GLY A 17 2.47 9.02 -5.11
C GLY A 17 3.65 8.79 -4.16
N SER A 18 4.87 8.59 -4.68
CA SER A 18 6.05 8.42 -3.82
C SER A 18 6.33 9.65 -2.95
N LYS A 19 6.20 10.86 -3.50
CA LYS A 19 6.36 12.12 -2.74
C LYS A 19 5.28 12.28 -1.68
N VAL A 20 4.03 11.93 -2.01
CA VAL A 20 2.92 11.94 -1.04
C VAL A 20 3.22 11.03 0.15
N PHE A 21 3.72 9.81 -0.07
CA PHE A 21 4.03 8.89 1.03
C PHE A 21 5.19 9.37 1.91
N VAL A 22 6.20 10.04 1.34
CA VAL A 22 7.28 10.67 2.12
C VAL A 22 6.71 11.74 3.05
N HIS A 23 5.93 12.68 2.52
CA HIS A 23 5.33 13.75 3.33
C HIS A 23 4.27 13.25 4.32
N ALA A 24 3.50 12.24 3.95
CA ALA A 24 2.53 11.60 4.84
C ALA A 24 3.21 10.97 6.05
N LYS A 25 4.39 10.36 5.85
CA LYS A 25 5.21 9.84 6.95
C LYS A 25 5.74 10.95 7.84
N GLU A 26 6.31 12.01 7.25
CA GLU A 26 6.81 13.19 7.98
C GLU A 26 5.71 13.86 8.82
N ALA A 27 4.50 13.92 8.28
CA ALA A 27 3.33 14.46 8.98
C ALA A 27 2.72 13.50 10.02
N GLY A 28 3.25 12.29 10.18
CA GLY A 28 2.77 11.30 11.15
C GLY A 28 1.44 10.63 10.77
N ILE A 29 0.91 10.87 9.57
CA ILE A 29 -0.38 10.31 9.09
C ILE A 29 -0.24 8.93 8.44
N MET A 30 0.92 8.28 8.61
CA MET A 30 1.15 6.86 8.30
C MET A 30 1.27 6.00 9.56
N SER A 31 0.84 6.53 10.71
CA SER A 31 0.88 5.84 12.01
C SER A 31 -0.41 5.04 12.28
N LYS A 32 -0.60 4.56 13.52
CA LYS A 32 -1.81 3.84 13.95
C LYS A 32 -3.05 4.75 13.77
N GLY A 33 -4.17 4.17 13.34
CA GLY A 33 -5.40 4.92 13.01
C GLY A 33 -5.50 5.40 11.56
N TYR A 34 -4.52 5.07 10.71
CA TYR A 34 -4.53 5.39 9.28
C TYR A 34 -4.29 4.15 8.41
N ALA A 35 -4.98 4.09 7.27
CA ALA A 35 -4.76 3.12 6.22
C ALA A 35 -4.71 3.75 4.83
N TRP A 36 -4.00 3.11 3.92
CA TRP A 36 -3.74 3.64 2.59
C TRP A 36 -3.95 2.54 1.55
N ILE A 37 -4.73 2.81 0.51
CA ILE A 37 -5.00 1.89 -0.60
C ILE A 37 -4.56 2.56 -1.90
N THR A 38 -3.76 1.86 -2.70
CA THR A 38 -3.30 2.37 -4.01
C THR A 38 -4.00 1.63 -5.16
N THR A 39 -4.35 2.40 -6.19
CA THR A 39 -4.95 1.85 -7.42
C THR A 39 -3.94 1.09 -8.28
N ALA A 40 -4.43 0.24 -9.18
CA ALA A 40 -3.66 -0.62 -10.08
C ALA A 40 -2.52 0.05 -10.85
N GLY A 41 -2.77 1.25 -11.39
CA GLY A 41 -1.74 2.01 -12.11
C GLY A 41 -0.55 2.38 -11.22
N LEU A 42 -0.83 2.70 -9.95
CA LEU A 42 0.20 3.11 -8.99
C LEU A 42 0.94 1.90 -8.42
N SER A 43 0.21 0.88 -7.94
CA SER A 43 0.78 -0.32 -7.33
C SER A 43 1.69 -1.11 -8.29
N THR A 44 1.34 -1.15 -9.58
CA THR A 44 2.07 -1.91 -10.59
C THR A 44 3.41 -1.25 -10.92
N LEU A 45 3.43 0.08 -11.03
CA LEU A 45 4.62 0.87 -11.33
C LEU A 45 5.55 1.07 -10.12
N LEU A 46 5.00 0.99 -8.92
CA LEU A 46 5.78 1.08 -7.70
C LEU A 46 6.55 -0.21 -7.43
N HIS A 47 6.01 -1.39 -7.77
CA HIS A 47 6.64 -2.67 -7.41
C HIS A 47 8.12 -2.83 -7.81
N PRO A 48 8.58 -2.44 -9.02
CA PRO A 48 10.01 -2.49 -9.36
C PRO A 48 10.82 -1.43 -8.60
N LYS A 49 10.25 -0.22 -8.41
CA LYS A 49 10.88 0.88 -7.67
C LYS A 49 10.90 0.67 -6.15
N MET A 50 10.09 -0.27 -5.63
CA MET A 50 10.05 -0.66 -4.22
C MET A 50 11.18 -1.63 -3.86
N GLU A 51 11.64 -2.44 -4.81
CA GLU A 51 12.84 -3.28 -4.60
C GLU A 51 14.10 -2.42 -4.47
N GLU A 52 14.13 -1.25 -5.11
CA GLU A 52 15.19 -0.23 -4.96
C GLU A 52 15.01 0.63 -3.68
N ALA A 53 15.06 -0.04 -2.53
CA ALA A 53 15.70 0.36 -1.27
C ALA A 53 15.37 1.69 -0.53
N LYS A 54 14.63 2.68 -1.07
CA LYS A 54 14.36 3.95 -0.35
C LYS A 54 12.91 4.18 0.08
N VAL A 55 11.95 3.48 -0.51
CA VAL A 55 10.52 3.74 -0.27
C VAL A 55 9.87 2.69 0.67
N THR A 56 10.51 1.54 0.85
CA THR A 56 10.00 0.40 1.62
C THR A 56 9.63 0.73 3.06
N GLY A 57 10.46 1.50 3.77
CA GLY A 57 10.17 1.91 5.14
C GLY A 57 9.15 3.04 5.27
N SER A 58 8.78 3.70 4.16
CA SER A 58 7.83 4.83 4.17
C SER A 58 6.42 4.45 3.72
N MET A 59 6.20 3.20 3.30
CA MET A 59 4.90 2.72 2.86
C MET A 59 4.34 1.59 3.72
N GLU A 60 4.85 1.44 4.95
CA GLU A 60 4.25 0.53 5.92
C GLU A 60 2.79 0.92 6.16
N GLY A 61 1.87 -0.01 5.91
CA GLY A 61 0.42 0.22 6.01
C GLY A 61 -0.29 0.58 4.70
N VAL A 62 0.42 0.51 3.56
CA VAL A 62 -0.17 0.68 2.23
C VAL A 62 -0.55 -0.68 1.62
N LEU A 63 -1.79 -0.80 1.14
CA LEU A 63 -2.27 -1.95 0.35
C LEU A 63 -2.37 -1.55 -1.13
N GLY A 64 -1.61 -2.23 -1.98
CA GLY A 64 -1.74 -2.08 -3.43
C GLY A 64 -2.69 -3.11 -4.02
N VAL A 65 -3.50 -2.67 -4.98
CA VAL A 65 -4.32 -3.56 -5.82
C VAL A 65 -3.57 -3.80 -7.12
N ARG A 66 -3.29 -5.04 -7.51
CA ARG A 66 -2.65 -5.35 -8.81
C ARG A 66 -3.61 -6.16 -9.67
N PRO A 67 -3.82 -5.81 -10.96
CA PRO A 67 -4.57 -6.64 -11.88
C PRO A 67 -3.89 -7.99 -12.06
N TYR A 68 -4.67 -9.05 -12.19
CA TYR A 68 -4.13 -10.37 -12.51
C TYR A 68 -3.45 -10.34 -13.89
N GLU A 69 -2.20 -10.80 -13.96
CA GLU A 69 -1.44 -10.87 -15.21
C GLU A 69 -1.79 -12.16 -15.96
N VAL A 70 -2.47 -12.03 -17.10
CA VAL A 70 -2.84 -13.17 -17.95
C VAL A 70 -1.59 -13.78 -18.57
N GLY A 71 -1.41 -15.10 -18.42
CA GLY A 71 -0.31 -15.86 -19.04
C GLY A 71 0.88 -16.17 -18.13
N LYS A 72 0.90 -15.72 -16.87
CA LYS A 72 1.86 -16.20 -15.86
C LYS A 72 1.33 -17.47 -15.17
N PRO A 73 2.22 -18.39 -14.75
CA PRO A 73 1.82 -19.55 -13.96
C PRO A 73 0.96 -19.12 -12.78
N LYS A 74 -0.11 -19.88 -12.54
CA LYS A 74 -1.07 -19.63 -11.46
C LYS A 74 -0.43 -19.87 -10.10
N ASP A 75 0.34 -18.90 -9.61
CA ASP A 75 0.63 -18.77 -8.18
C ASP A 75 -0.49 -17.95 -7.52
N GLU A 76 -1.76 -18.28 -7.82
CA GLU A 76 -2.93 -17.59 -7.28
C GLU A 76 -2.89 -17.61 -5.75
N ASP A 77 -2.53 -18.73 -5.14
CA ASP A 77 -2.42 -18.90 -3.68
C ASP A 77 -1.39 -17.95 -3.06
N ILE A 78 -0.26 -17.71 -3.73
CA ILE A 78 0.78 -16.79 -3.25
C ILE A 78 0.28 -15.34 -3.33
N HIS A 79 -0.40 -14.96 -4.42
CA HIS A 79 -0.91 -13.60 -4.58
C HIS A 79 -2.05 -13.31 -3.61
N LEU A 80 -2.98 -14.26 -3.45
CA LEU A 80 -4.10 -14.15 -2.51
C LEU A 80 -3.61 -14.11 -1.06
N SER A 81 -2.62 -14.93 -0.69
CA SER A 81 -2.05 -14.93 0.66
C SER A 81 -1.34 -13.61 0.98
N LYS A 82 -0.57 -13.05 0.04
CA LYS A 82 0.04 -11.71 0.18
C LYS A 82 -1.01 -10.61 0.33
N PHE A 83 -2.07 -10.64 -0.48
CA PHE A 83 -3.16 -9.68 -0.37
C PHE A 83 -3.88 -9.78 0.98
N LYS A 84 -4.25 -10.99 1.41
CA LYS A 84 -4.86 -11.24 2.74
C LYS A 84 -3.96 -10.77 3.87
N LEU A 85 -2.64 -10.98 3.77
CA LEU A 85 -1.68 -10.47 4.75
C LEU A 85 -1.67 -8.93 4.78
N GLY A 86 -1.71 -8.27 3.63
CA GLY A 86 -1.83 -6.81 3.53
C GLY A 86 -3.10 -6.29 4.19
N VAL A 87 -4.25 -6.92 3.93
CA VAL A 87 -5.52 -6.60 4.59
C VAL A 87 -5.42 -6.76 6.11
N LYS A 88 -4.84 -7.87 6.60
CA LYS A 88 -4.63 -8.09 8.05
C LYS A 88 -3.74 -7.01 8.68
N ARG A 89 -2.66 -6.60 8.00
CA ARG A 89 -1.74 -5.54 8.48
C ARG A 89 -2.40 -4.17 8.52
N ILE A 90 -3.33 -3.89 7.61
CA ILE A 90 -4.15 -2.67 7.68
C ILE A 90 -5.13 -2.75 8.85
N ALA A 91 -5.83 -3.86 9.00
CA ALA A 91 -6.80 -4.03 10.08
C ALA A 91 -6.17 -3.88 11.47
N SER A 92 -4.93 -4.37 11.66
CA SER A 92 -4.19 -4.22 12.93
C SER A 92 -3.81 -2.79 13.28
N ARG A 93 -4.03 -1.79 12.41
CA ARG A 93 -3.79 -0.38 12.71
C ARG A 93 -4.96 0.31 13.39
N PHE A 94 -6.10 -0.35 13.48
CA PHE A 94 -7.32 0.20 14.06
C PHE A 94 -7.73 -0.47 15.38
N ASN A 95 -7.07 -1.58 15.73
CA ASN A 95 -7.15 -2.27 17.03
C ASN A 95 -5.89 -1.97 17.83
#